data_AF-A0A1W2DXI9-F1
#
_entry.id   AF-A0A1W2DXI9-F1
#
_cell.length_a   1.000
_cell.length_b   1.000
_cell.length_c   1.000
_cell.angle_alpha   90.00
_cell.angle_beta   90.00
_cell.angle_gamma   90.00
#
_symmetry.space_group_name_H-M   'P 1'
#
loop_
_entity.id
_entity.type
_entity.pdbx_description
1 polymer ?
#
loop_
_entity_poly.entity_id
_entity_poly.type
_entity_poly.pdbx_seq_one_letter_code
_entity_poly.pdbx_strand_id
1 'polypeptide(L)'
;MIADAGYESKGLSQDLKDRNGWKLTIVKRKEQAFKIAGLNWIVERSFAWLGRHRRLSKDYEYRVQTSETLITIAACAQMVRRIAPR
;
A
#
# COMPACT_ATOMS: atom_id res chain seq x y z
N MET A 1 2.30 -27.81 -2.49
CA MET A 1 2.89 -26.55 -2.02
C MET A 1 2.71 -25.50 -3.12
N ILE A 2 2.38 -24.26 -2.75
CA ILE A 2 2.21 -23.15 -3.70
C ILE A 2 3.43 -22.23 -3.57
N ALA A 3 4.01 -21.83 -4.70
CA ALA A 3 5.12 -20.89 -4.74
C ALA A 3 4.93 -19.90 -5.90
N ASP A 4 5.54 -18.73 -5.75
CA ASP A 4 5.53 -17.69 -6.76
C ASP A 4 6.48 -18.02 -7.94
N ALA A 5 6.34 -17.28 -9.05
CA ALA A 5 7.10 -17.49 -10.28
C ALA A 5 8.63 -17.42 -10.10
N GLY A 6 9.12 -16.72 -9.06
CA GLY A 6 10.56 -16.68 -8.71
C GLY A 6 11.17 -18.03 -8.32
N TYR A 7 10.35 -19.05 -8.03
CA TYR A 7 10.80 -20.39 -7.65
C TYR A 7 10.70 -21.42 -8.79
N GLU A 8 10.64 -20.95 -10.04
CA GLU A 8 10.62 -21.79 -11.23
C GLU A 8 11.99 -22.41 -11.53
N SER A 9 12.46 -23.32 -10.68
CA SER A 9 13.62 -24.15 -10.98
C SER A 9 13.22 -25.62 -11.11
N LYS A 10 13.62 -26.24 -12.23
CA LYS A 10 13.34 -27.66 -12.50
C LYS A 10 13.95 -28.58 -11.44
N GLY A 11 15.12 -28.20 -10.89
CA GLY A 11 15.79 -28.91 -9.80
C GLY A 11 14.99 -28.92 -8.49
N LEU A 12 14.41 -27.78 -8.08
CA LEU A 12 13.62 -27.69 -6.86
C LEU A 12 12.32 -28.50 -6.97
N SER A 13 11.65 -28.44 -8.12
CA SER A 13 10.41 -29.19 -8.35
C SER A 13 10.64 -30.70 -8.30
N GLN A 14 11.78 -31.16 -8.84
CA GLN A 14 12.17 -32.57 -8.83
C GLN A 14 12.62 -33.03 -7.43
N ASP A 15 13.44 -32.23 -6.73
CA ASP A 15 13.91 -32.54 -5.38
C ASP A 15 12.76 -32.60 -4.36
N LEU A 16 11.77 -31.70 -4.46
CA LEU A 16 10.56 -31.71 -3.62
C LEU A 16 9.67 -32.93 -3.89
N LYS A 17 9.67 -33.44 -5.13
CA LYS A 17 8.96 -34.65 -5.51
C LYS A 17 9.68 -35.90 -5.00
N ASP A 18 11.00 -35.94 -5.13
CA ASP A 18 11.81 -37.12 -4.79
C ASP A 18 12.01 -37.29 -3.28
N ARG A 19 12.14 -36.19 -2.53
CA ARG A 19 12.37 -36.26 -1.07
C ARG A 19 11.10 -36.46 -0.26
N ASN A 20 9.99 -35.82 -0.66
CA ASN A 20 8.79 -35.78 0.17
C ASN A 20 7.48 -36.05 -0.60
N GLY A 21 7.51 -36.25 -1.92
CA GLY A 21 6.30 -36.46 -2.73
C GLY A 21 5.45 -35.20 -2.95
N TRP A 22 5.98 -34.00 -2.69
CA TRP A 22 5.19 -32.76 -2.74
C TRP A 22 5.13 -32.22 -4.16
N LYS A 23 3.91 -32.02 -4.65
CA LYS A 23 3.69 -31.32 -5.93
C LYS A 23 3.85 -29.81 -5.72
N LEU A 24 4.86 -29.24 -6.37
CA LEU A 24 5.03 -27.79 -6.47
C LEU A 24 4.10 -27.25 -7.55
N THR A 25 3.20 -26.33 -7.17
CA THR A 25 2.30 -25.64 -8.09
C THR A 25 2.71 -24.18 -8.16
N ILE A 26 3.28 -23.77 -9.29
CA ILE A 26 3.69 -22.38 -9.53
C ILE A 26 2.47 -21.61 -9.99
N VAL A 27 2.02 -20.66 -9.16
CA VAL A 27 0.90 -19.79 -9.52
C VAL A 27 1.48 -18.58 -10.23
N LYS A 28 1.51 -18.61 -11.56
CA LYS A 28 1.89 -17.44 -12.36
C LYS A 28 0.77 -16.40 -12.31
N ARG A 29 1.11 -15.16 -11.98
CA ARG A 29 0.18 -14.04 -12.00
C ARG A 29 -0.33 -13.86 -13.43
N LYS A 30 -1.62 -14.15 -13.67
CA LYS A 30 -2.19 -14.29 -15.01
C LYS A 30 -2.52 -12.97 -15.70
N GLU A 31 -2.29 -11.83 -15.06
CA GLU A 31 -2.66 -10.54 -15.61
C GLU A 31 -1.59 -9.48 -15.36
N GLN A 32 -1.16 -8.86 -16.46
CA GLN A 32 -0.52 -7.55 -16.48
C GLN A 32 -1.58 -6.46 -16.70
N ALA A 33 -2.70 -6.56 -15.99
CA ALA A 33 -3.65 -5.46 -15.94
C ALA A 33 -3.26 -4.61 -14.73
N PHE A 34 -2.33 -3.67 -14.92
CA PHE A 34 -2.32 -2.49 -14.07
C PHE A 34 -3.61 -1.73 -14.39
N LYS A 35 -4.72 -2.21 -13.81
CA LYS A 35 -6.01 -1.55 -13.93
C LYS A 35 -5.80 -0.22 -13.24
N ILE A 36 -5.90 0.89 -13.97
CA ILE A 36 -5.90 2.22 -13.36
C ILE A 36 -6.96 2.14 -12.27
N ALA A 37 -6.51 2.14 -11.03
CA ALA A 37 -7.39 2.04 -9.89
C ALA A 37 -8.11 3.38 -9.84
N GLY A 38 -9.27 3.41 -10.50
CA GLY A 38 -10.07 4.61 -10.66
C GLY A 38 -10.24 5.26 -9.30
N LEU A 39 -9.73 6.49 -9.17
CA LEU A 39 -9.82 7.35 -8.00
C LEU A 39 -8.90 7.02 -6.80
N ASN A 40 -8.28 5.85 -6.70
CA ASN A 40 -7.37 5.55 -5.56
C ASN A 40 -6.22 6.57 -5.46
N TRP A 41 -5.67 6.96 -6.62
CA TRP A 41 -4.62 7.98 -6.68
C TRP A 41 -5.07 9.34 -6.10
N ILE A 42 -6.37 9.68 -6.16
CA ILE A 42 -6.91 10.93 -5.60
C ILE A 42 -6.92 10.85 -4.08
N VAL A 43 -7.35 9.71 -3.54
CA VAL A 43 -7.39 9.44 -2.10
C VAL A 43 -5.98 9.40 -1.53
N GLU A 44 -5.08 8.61 -2.13
CA GLU A 44 -3.67 8.53 -1.73
C GLU A 44 -2.98 9.89 -1.79
N ARG A 45 -3.22 10.67 -2.84
CA ARG A 45 -2.67 12.02 -2.98
C ARG A 45 -3.22 12.97 -1.92
N SER A 46 -4.48 12.81 -1.52
CA SER A 46 -5.08 13.60 -0.44
C SER A 46 -4.40 13.30 0.90
N PHE A 47 -4.13 12.02 1.20
CA PHE A 47 -3.35 11.61 2.37
C PHE A 47 -1.89 12.07 2.30
N ALA A 48 -1.25 12.02 1.12
CA ALA A 48 0.11 12.49 0.92
C ALA A 48 0.27 13.98 1.26
N TRP A 49 -0.75 14.81 1.00
CA TRP A 49 -0.73 16.23 1.36
C TRP A 49 -0.80 16.47 2.87
N LEU A 50 -1.44 15.58 3.63
CA LEU A 50 -1.44 15.66 5.10
C LEU A 50 -0.03 15.48 5.66
N GLY A 51 0.83 14.70 4.99
CA GLY A 51 2.24 14.52 5.35
C GLY A 51 3.08 15.81 5.38
N ARG A 52 2.60 16.92 4.79
CA ARG A 52 3.26 18.23 4.92
C ARG A 52 3.10 18.85 6.32
N HIS A 53 2.17 18.35 7.13
CA HIS A 53 2.00 18.78 8.51
C HIS A 53 2.86 17.91 9.42
N ARG A 54 3.94 18.48 9.96
CA ARG A 54 4.90 17.77 10.83
C ARG A 54 4.24 16.99 11.98
N ARG A 55 3.13 17.51 12.54
CA ARG A 55 2.37 16.84 13.60
C ARG A 55 1.70 15.54 13.18
N LEU A 56 1.39 15.35 11.90
CA LEU A 56 0.77 14.13 11.36
C LEU A 56 1.81 13.10 10.88
N SER A 57 3.11 13.40 11.01
CA SER A 57 4.18 12.47 10.60
C SER A 57 4.26 11.22 11.49
N LYS A 58 3.77 11.30 12.72
CA LYS A 58 3.63 10.19 13.67
C LYS A 58 2.35 10.41 14.47
N ASP A 59 1.75 9.34 14.94
CA ASP A 59 0.63 9.44 15.88
C ASP A 59 1.19 9.81 17.27
N TYR A 60 1.10 11.09 17.60
CA TYR A 60 1.58 11.64 18.87
C TYR A 60 0.45 11.75 19.91
N GLU A 61 -0.80 11.70 19.46
CA GLU A 61 -1.94 12.00 20.31
C GLU A 61 -2.45 10.73 20.99
N TYR A 62 -2.68 10.80 22.29
CA TYR A 62 -3.20 9.66 23.06
C TYR A 62 -4.69 9.39 22.79
N ARG A 63 -5.43 10.43 22.39
CA ARG A 63 -6.88 10.38 22.19
C ARG A 63 -7.21 10.51 20.71
N VAL A 64 -8.06 9.60 20.23
CA VAL A 64 -8.54 9.58 18.84
C VAL A 64 -9.21 10.91 18.46
N GLN A 65 -9.98 11.52 19.37
CA GLN A 65 -10.66 12.80 19.12
C GLN A 65 -9.67 13.93 18.82
N THR A 66 -8.50 13.92 19.46
CA THR A 66 -7.46 14.92 19.20
C THR A 66 -6.83 14.68 17.84
N SER A 67 -6.52 13.42 17.48
CA SER A 67 -6.01 13.06 16.15
C SER A 67 -6.98 13.48 15.04
N GLU A 68 -8.28 13.19 15.20
CA GLU A 68 -9.34 13.58 14.26
C GLU A 68 -9.42 15.10 14.09
N THR A 69 -9.35 15.85 15.20
CA THR A 69 -9.37 17.31 15.17
C THR A 69 -8.17 17.87 14.40
N LEU A 70 -6.97 17.33 14.64
CA LEU A 70 -5.76 17.76 13.95
C LEU A 70 -5.77 17.44 12.45
N ILE A 71 -6.30 16.27 12.06
CA ILE A 71 -6.50 15.90 10.66
C ILE A 71 -7.45 16.89 9.98
N THR A 72 -8.55 17.23 10.65
CA THR A 72 -9.55 18.20 10.14
C THR A 72 -8.92 19.58 9.93
N ILE A 73 -8.18 20.09 10.91
CA ILE A 73 -7.47 21.37 10.82
C ILE A 73 -6.46 21.36 9.66
N ALA A 74 -5.69 20.28 9.52
CA ALA A 74 -4.70 20.12 8.45
C ALA A 74 -5.33 20.14 7.04
N ALA A 75 -6.48 19.48 6.88
CA ALA A 75 -7.26 19.50 5.64
C ALA A 75 -7.77 20.92 5.31
N CYS A 76 -8.37 21.62 6.29
CA CYS A 76 -8.83 23.00 6.12
C CYS A 76 -7.68 23.94 5.73
N ALA A 77 -6.55 23.88 6.43
CA ALA A 77 -5.37 24.69 6.12
C ALA A 77 -4.83 24.40 4.70
N GLN A 78 -4.91 23.15 4.24
CA GLN A 78 -4.55 22.79 2.88
C GLN A 78 -5.51 23.37 1.85
N MET A 79 -6.82 23.45 2.14
CA MET A 79 -7.80 24.09 1.25
C MET A 79 -7.56 25.60 1.18
N VAL A 80 -7.35 26.27 2.32
CA VAL A 80 -7.07 27.72 2.38
C VAL A 80 -5.85 28.08 1.53
N ARG A 81 -4.75 27.32 1.64
CA ARG A 81 -3.53 27.54 0.83
C ARG A 81 -3.74 27.38 -0.67
N ARG A 82 -4.78 26.66 -1.10
CA ARG A 82 -5.12 26.50 -2.53
C ARG A 82 -6.01 27.61 -3.05
N ILE A 83 -6.94 28.08 -2.22
CA ILE A 83 -7.87 29.14 -2.60
C ILE A 83 -7.15 30.49 -2.63
N ALA A 84 -6.23 30.71 -1.69
CA ALA A 84 -5.41 31.92 -1.61
C ALA A 84 -3.91 31.55 -1.54
N PRO A 85 -3.30 31.23 -2.69
CA PRO A 85 -1.85 31.06 -2.76
C PRO A 85 -1.16 32.40 -2.43
N ARG A 86 -0.11 32.34 -1.62
CA ARG A 86 0.75 33.48 -1.32
C ARG A 86 1.72 33.74 -2.48
#